data_AF-A0A952ZUG6-F1
#
_entry.id   AF-A0A952ZUG6-F1
#
_cell.length_a   1.000
_cell.length_b   1.000
_cell.length_c   1.000
_cell.angle_alpha   90.00
_cell.angle_beta   90.00
_cell.angle_gamma   90.00
#
_symmetry.space_group_name_H-M   'P 1'
#
loop_
_entity.id
_entity.type
_entity.pdbx_description
1 polymer ?
#
loop_
_entity_poly.entity_id
_entity_poly.type
_entity_poly.pdbx_seq_one_letter_code
_entity_poly.pdbx_strand_id
1 'polypeptide(L)'
;MKRHRAPAAGGSSRFTLTPARPRASQWPARIVGRILLALGLVSAAASERAVVRQTCPLDGTEFEAVQDFSGYAEGQRLDLKKIGPISQPPALARCPQCGFPLFTKYPTAQEIARLREIVAGERFRTEARPASPWFALGILREELRADPFEIGRTYLHASWEAEDEQGDYARAAERALTWFDRAATDLRDQTERRTDCLVARYLGVELCRRLGRFDDAQQRLAKISSAHDEALPWLPRALAAQARRISARDAAPDDGRAEPPRAPR
;
A
#
# COMPACT_ATOMS: atom_id res chain seq x y z
N MET A 1 14.45 62.81 -19.81
CA MET A 1 13.92 62.33 -21.10
C MET A 1 12.49 61.84 -20.83
N LYS A 2 11.40 62.58 -21.11
CA LYS A 2 10.72 62.82 -22.42
C LYS A 2 10.45 61.47 -23.14
N ARG A 3 9.24 61.00 -23.47
CA ARG A 3 7.88 61.57 -23.74
C ARG A 3 6.84 60.43 -23.54
N HIS A 4 5.69 60.61 -22.89
CA HIS A 4 4.42 61.27 -23.30
C HIS A 4 3.52 60.50 -24.30
N ARG A 5 2.43 59.94 -23.73
CA ARG A 5 1.00 59.94 -24.12
C ARG A 5 0.59 60.21 -25.57
N ALA A 6 -0.32 59.35 -26.05
CA ALA A 6 -1.31 59.56 -27.13
C ALA A 6 -2.25 60.77 -26.83
N PRO A 7 -3.05 61.33 -27.79
CA PRO A 7 -4.31 60.68 -28.20
C PRO A 7 -4.93 61.06 -29.59
N ALA A 8 -5.89 60.21 -30.01
CA ALA A 8 -7.25 60.44 -30.52
C ALA A 8 -7.65 61.34 -31.74
N ALA A 9 -8.72 60.82 -32.38
CA ALA A 9 -9.80 61.44 -33.16
C ALA A 9 -9.45 61.92 -34.59
N GLY A 10 -10.30 61.82 -35.61
CA GLY A 10 -11.71 61.44 -35.74
C GLY A 10 -12.21 61.76 -37.17
N GLY A 11 -13.51 61.57 -37.43
CA GLY A 11 -14.23 62.09 -38.61
C GLY A 11 -14.59 61.02 -39.65
N SER A 12 -15.82 60.48 -39.64
CA SER A 12 -17.03 61.05 -40.27
C SER A 12 -17.07 60.91 -41.80
N SER A 13 -17.92 60.01 -42.31
CA SER A 13 -19.10 60.46 -43.08
C SER A 13 -20.05 59.31 -43.43
N ARG A 14 -21.35 59.61 -43.27
CA ARG A 14 -22.51 58.81 -43.64
C ARG A 14 -22.71 58.87 -45.15
N PHE A 15 -23.21 57.81 -45.77
CA PHE A 15 -24.17 57.94 -46.86
C PHE A 15 -25.22 56.82 -46.78
N THR A 16 -26.46 57.27 -46.71
CA THR A 16 -27.71 56.53 -46.78
C THR A 16 -28.02 56.15 -48.23
N LEU A 17 -28.62 54.97 -48.44
CA LEU A 17 -29.97 54.79 -49.00
C LEU A 17 -30.15 53.36 -49.53
N THR A 18 -31.18 52.73 -48.97
CA THR A 18 -31.85 51.53 -49.47
C THR A 18 -32.33 51.74 -50.91
N PRO A 19 -32.46 50.65 -51.70
CA PRO A 19 -33.83 50.31 -52.05
C PRO A 19 -34.14 48.80 -52.18
N ALA A 20 -35.45 48.55 -52.03
CA ALA A 20 -36.26 47.53 -52.70
C ALA A 20 -36.02 46.03 -52.40
N ARG A 21 -37.00 45.47 -51.67
CA ARG A 21 -37.34 44.03 -51.70
C ARG A 21 -37.88 43.64 -53.08
N PRO A 22 -37.61 42.40 -53.51
CA PRO A 22 -38.67 41.54 -54.03
C PRO A 22 -38.86 40.28 -53.18
N ARG A 23 -40.07 39.73 -53.32
CA ARG A 23 -40.66 38.64 -52.53
C ARG A 23 -40.18 37.26 -52.98
N ALA A 24 -40.22 36.36 -51.99
CA ALA A 24 -40.59 34.94 -52.07
C ALA A 24 -39.66 33.91 -52.73
N SER A 25 -39.15 33.00 -51.89
CA SER A 25 -39.09 31.53 -52.09
C SER A 25 -38.42 30.94 -50.84
N GLN A 26 -39.13 30.43 -49.83
CA GLN A 26 -39.72 29.09 -49.73
C GLN A 26 -38.80 27.94 -50.16
N TRP A 27 -37.70 27.65 -49.46
CA TRP A 27 -37.11 26.30 -49.44
C TRP A 27 -36.62 25.90 -48.04
N PRO A 28 -36.74 24.61 -47.67
CA PRO A 28 -36.77 24.17 -46.28
C PRO A 28 -35.42 23.64 -45.75
N ALA A 29 -35.28 23.74 -44.43
CA ALA A 29 -34.57 22.85 -43.51
C ALA A 29 -33.40 22.00 -44.04
N ARG A 30 -32.17 22.33 -43.60
CA ARG A 30 -31.11 21.33 -43.38
C ARG A 30 -30.29 21.62 -42.12
N ILE A 31 -30.72 21.00 -41.03
CA ILE A 31 -29.91 20.24 -40.05
C ILE A 31 -28.60 20.90 -39.60
N VAL A 32 -28.66 21.64 -38.49
CA VAL A 32 -27.49 21.91 -37.64
C VAL A 32 -27.23 20.66 -36.80
N GLY A 33 -26.37 19.77 -37.30
CA GLY A 33 -25.87 18.62 -36.55
C GLY A 33 -24.88 19.07 -35.48
N ARG A 34 -25.31 19.11 -34.21
CA ARG A 34 -24.46 19.27 -33.03
C ARG A 34 -23.65 17.98 -32.82
N ILE A 35 -22.37 17.98 -33.23
CA ILE A 35 -21.40 16.97 -32.79
C ILE A 35 -20.99 17.33 -31.36
N LEU A 36 -21.64 16.69 -30.39
CA LEU A 36 -21.19 16.68 -28.99
C LEU A 36 -20.01 15.71 -28.90
N LEU A 37 -18.81 16.26 -28.87
CA LEU A 37 -17.57 15.53 -28.58
C LEU A 37 -17.57 15.19 -27.08
N ALA A 38 -18.12 14.03 -26.73
CA ALA A 38 -18.01 13.46 -25.40
C ALA A 38 -16.57 12.97 -25.20
N LEU A 39 -15.69 13.85 -24.71
CA LEU A 39 -14.43 13.42 -24.11
C LEU A 39 -14.75 12.73 -22.79
N GLY A 40 -14.94 11.40 -22.86
CA GLY A 40 -14.91 10.55 -21.69
C GLY A 40 -13.50 10.59 -21.09
N LEU A 41 -13.34 11.35 -20.02
CA LEU A 41 -12.18 11.24 -19.12
C LEU A 41 -12.23 9.86 -18.46
N VAL A 42 -11.56 8.88 -19.07
CA VAL A 42 -11.19 7.65 -18.38
C VAL A 42 -10.04 8.02 -17.45
N SER A 43 -10.35 8.40 -16.21
CA SER A 43 -9.35 8.49 -15.16
C SER A 43 -8.91 7.08 -14.80
N ALA A 44 -7.85 6.59 -15.44
CA ALA A 44 -7.13 5.42 -14.98
C ALA A 44 -6.38 5.81 -13.70
N ALA A 45 -6.90 5.42 -12.54
CA ALA A 45 -6.11 5.39 -11.31
C ALA A 45 -5.13 4.22 -11.42
N ALA A 46 -4.01 4.44 -12.11
CA ALA A 46 -3.08 3.38 -12.48
C ALA A 46 -2.08 3.15 -11.33
N SER A 47 -2.42 2.28 -10.38
CA SER A 47 -1.40 1.30 -10.02
C SER A 47 -1.25 0.41 -11.25
N GLU A 48 -0.11 0.52 -11.94
CA GLU A 48 0.13 -0.30 -13.13
C GLU A 48 0.35 -1.73 -12.68
N ARG A 49 -0.74 -2.50 -12.74
CA ARG A 49 -0.73 -3.96 -12.63
C ARG A 49 -0.76 -4.55 -14.02
N ALA A 50 0.08 -5.53 -14.28
CA ALA A 50 -0.04 -6.33 -15.49
C ALA A 50 0.01 -7.81 -15.16
N VAL A 51 -0.64 -8.60 -16.00
CA VAL A 51 -0.46 -10.05 -16.02
C VAL A 51 0.84 -10.35 -16.75
N VAL A 52 1.75 -11.05 -16.08
CA VAL A 52 3.06 -11.43 -16.61
C VAL A 52 3.21 -12.94 -16.56
N ARG A 53 3.94 -13.48 -17.54
CA ARG A 53 4.37 -14.88 -17.51
C ARG A 53 5.51 -15.06 -16.52
N GLN A 54 5.41 -16.10 -15.71
CA GLN A 54 6.38 -16.52 -14.71
C GLN A 54 6.74 -17.98 -14.94
N THR A 55 7.96 -18.35 -14.56
CA THR A 55 8.42 -19.74 -14.54
C THR A 55 8.84 -20.06 -13.11
N CYS A 56 8.28 -21.12 -12.52
CA CYS A 56 8.65 -21.52 -11.18
C CYS A 56 10.10 -22.06 -11.18
N PRO A 57 11.01 -21.52 -10.34
CA PRO A 57 12.40 -21.98 -10.31
C PRO A 57 12.55 -23.38 -9.70
N LEU A 58 11.51 -23.92 -9.04
CA LEU A 58 11.58 -25.21 -8.37
C LEU A 58 11.13 -26.37 -9.27
N ASP A 59 10.05 -26.21 -10.03
CA ASP A 59 9.46 -27.28 -10.85
C ASP A 59 9.38 -26.96 -12.34
N GLY A 60 9.75 -25.75 -12.76
CA GLY A 60 9.72 -25.31 -14.16
C GLY A 60 8.32 -24.98 -14.69
N THR A 61 7.28 -25.00 -13.85
CA THR A 61 5.91 -24.68 -14.28
C THR A 61 5.83 -23.24 -14.78
N GLU A 62 5.32 -23.07 -16.00
CA GLU A 62 4.98 -21.75 -16.54
C GLU A 62 3.55 -21.38 -16.16
N PHE A 63 3.34 -20.14 -15.74
CA PHE A 63 2.02 -19.63 -15.36
C PHE A 63 1.93 -18.12 -15.48
N GLU A 64 0.72 -17.59 -15.48
CA GLU A 64 0.44 -16.16 -15.47
C GLU A 64 0.19 -15.68 -14.03
N ALA A 65 0.76 -14.52 -13.68
CA ALA A 65 0.57 -13.90 -12.38
C ALA A 65 0.44 -12.38 -12.52
N VAL A 66 -0.29 -11.75 -11.59
CA VAL A 66 -0.35 -10.30 -11.48
C VAL A 66 0.94 -9.79 -10.85
N GLN A 67 1.54 -8.76 -11.48
CA GLN A 67 2.69 -8.05 -10.96
C GLN A 67 2.38 -6.56 -10.86
N ASP A 68 2.74 -5.96 -9.73
CA ASP A 68 2.74 -4.51 -9.53
C ASP A 68 4.03 -3.90 -10.08
N PHE A 69 3.92 -2.85 -10.89
CA PHE A 69 5.07 -2.13 -11.46
C PHE A 69 5.30 -0.78 -10.81
N SER A 70 4.21 -0.07 -10.54
CA SER A 70 4.27 1.27 -9.95
C SER A 70 3.08 1.52 -9.03
N GLY A 71 3.28 2.44 -8.10
CA GLY A 71 2.28 2.92 -7.17
C GLY A 71 2.85 4.08 -6.38
N TYR A 72 1.97 4.95 -5.91
CA TYR A 72 2.34 6.10 -5.11
C TYR A 72 1.67 6.02 -3.74
N ALA A 73 2.40 6.43 -2.70
CA ALA A 73 1.90 6.49 -1.34
C ALA A 73 1.69 7.94 -0.93
N GLU A 74 0.48 8.24 -0.46
CA GLU A 74 0.05 9.54 0.06
C GLU A 74 0.12 9.58 1.59
N GLY A 75 0.18 8.41 2.21
CA GLY A 75 0.23 8.28 3.66
C GLY A 75 0.55 6.86 4.10
N GLN A 76 0.44 6.64 5.41
CA GLN A 76 0.75 5.37 6.03
C GLN A 76 -0.11 5.17 7.27
N ARG A 77 -0.59 3.94 7.45
CA ARG A 77 -1.36 3.49 8.61
C ARG A 77 -0.46 3.23 9.82
N LEU A 78 -1.06 3.02 10.99
CA LEU A 78 -0.33 2.66 12.21
C LEU A 78 0.37 1.30 12.13
N ASP A 79 -0.07 0.38 11.28
CA ASP A 79 0.62 -0.88 11.00
C ASP A 79 1.67 -0.74 9.89
N LEU A 80 1.99 0.48 9.47
CA LEU A 80 2.93 0.80 8.40
C LEU A 80 2.46 0.41 6.98
N LYS A 81 1.21 -0.02 6.80
CA LYS A 81 0.59 -0.22 5.48
C LYS A 81 0.48 1.13 4.76
N LYS A 82 1.03 1.24 3.56
CA LYS A 82 0.96 2.48 2.75
C LYS A 82 -0.48 2.74 2.29
N ILE A 83 -0.86 4.00 2.17
CA ILE A 83 -2.16 4.47 1.68
C ILE A 83 -1.94 5.24 0.39
N GLY A 84 -2.79 5.03 -0.60
CA GLY A 84 -2.74 5.69 -1.90
C GLY A 84 -3.05 4.70 -3.04
N PRO A 85 -2.87 5.11 -4.31
CA PRO A 85 -2.96 4.23 -5.47
C PRO A 85 -1.75 3.27 -5.53
N ILE A 86 -1.69 2.33 -4.58
CA ILE A 86 -0.63 1.34 -4.42
C ILE A 86 -1.18 0.04 -3.82
N SER A 87 -0.78 -1.10 -4.38
CA SER A 87 -1.06 -2.42 -3.82
C SER A 87 -0.29 -2.65 -2.53
N GLN A 88 -0.99 -2.98 -1.44
CA GLN A 88 -0.36 -3.34 -0.16
C GLN A 88 -1.05 -4.57 0.45
N PRO A 89 -0.32 -5.68 0.66
CA PRO A 89 1.07 -5.87 0.26
C PRO A 89 1.18 -5.94 -1.28
N PRO A 90 2.39 -5.80 -1.86
CA PRO A 90 2.57 -6.06 -3.28
C PRO A 90 2.14 -7.48 -3.64
N ALA A 91 1.58 -7.66 -4.83
CA ALA A 91 1.21 -8.94 -5.38
C ALA A 91 2.43 -9.88 -5.38
N LEU A 92 2.28 -11.04 -4.73
CA LEU A 92 3.31 -12.06 -4.66
C LEU A 92 2.86 -13.27 -5.48
N ALA A 93 3.52 -13.49 -6.60
CA ALA A 93 3.25 -14.63 -7.47
C ALA A 93 3.48 -15.95 -6.72
N ARG A 94 2.63 -16.94 -6.97
CA ARG A 94 2.73 -18.27 -6.39
C ARG A 94 2.56 -19.33 -7.48
N CYS A 95 3.47 -20.29 -7.51
CA CYS A 95 3.37 -21.41 -8.43
C CYS A 95 2.09 -22.22 -8.15
N PRO A 96 1.21 -22.46 -9.14
CA PRO A 96 -0.01 -23.21 -8.94
C PRO A 96 0.24 -24.70 -8.67
N GLN A 97 1.37 -25.24 -9.14
CA GLN A 97 1.70 -26.66 -9.03
C GLN A 97 2.29 -27.02 -7.67
N CYS A 98 3.40 -26.41 -7.26
CA CYS A 98 4.05 -26.70 -5.98
C CYS A 98 3.67 -25.74 -4.84
N GLY A 99 2.95 -24.64 -5.11
CA GLY A 99 2.58 -23.65 -4.10
C GLY A 99 3.71 -22.71 -3.67
N PHE A 100 4.87 -22.78 -4.30
CA PHE A 100 6.03 -21.94 -3.98
C PHE A 100 5.75 -20.44 -4.23
N PRO A 101 5.92 -19.56 -3.23
CA PRO A 101 5.87 -18.11 -3.44
C PRO A 101 7.15 -17.61 -4.12
N LEU A 102 7.04 -16.91 -5.24
CA LEU A 102 8.18 -16.42 -6.03
C LEU A 102 8.74 -15.12 -5.44
N PHE A 103 9.44 -15.24 -4.31
CA PHE A 103 10.05 -14.10 -3.60
C PHE A 103 11.48 -13.77 -4.05
N THR A 104 12.14 -14.69 -4.76
CA THR A 104 13.49 -14.53 -5.31
C THR A 104 13.49 -14.86 -6.80
N LYS A 105 14.19 -14.06 -7.60
CA LYS A 105 14.20 -14.20 -9.07
C LYS A 105 15.21 -15.25 -9.56
N TYR A 106 16.35 -15.37 -8.88
CA TYR A 106 17.48 -16.20 -9.34
C TYR A 106 18.12 -16.95 -8.18
N PRO A 107 17.44 -17.95 -7.59
CA PRO A 107 18.04 -18.79 -6.57
C PRO A 107 19.20 -19.60 -7.17
N THR A 108 20.27 -19.73 -6.41
CA THR A 108 21.39 -20.64 -6.69
C THR A 108 20.91 -22.09 -6.67
N ALA A 109 21.68 -23.00 -7.28
CA ALA A 109 21.34 -24.43 -7.28
C ALA A 109 21.19 -25.01 -5.85
N GLN A 110 22.00 -24.53 -4.90
CA GLN A 110 21.92 -24.93 -3.49
C GLN A 110 20.63 -24.42 -2.84
N GLU A 111 20.26 -23.16 -3.10
CA GLU A 111 18.99 -22.62 -2.62
C GLU A 111 17.80 -23.37 -3.21
N ILE A 112 17.82 -23.68 -4.52
CA ILE A 112 16.77 -24.48 -5.16
C ILE A 112 16.61 -25.84 -4.49
N ALA A 113 17.72 -26.55 -4.21
CA ALA A 113 17.67 -27.84 -3.52
C ALA A 113 17.00 -27.72 -2.15
N ARG A 114 17.44 -26.73 -1.35
CA ARG A 114 16.88 -26.47 -0.02
C ARG A 114 15.39 -26.09 -0.08
N LEU A 115 15.01 -25.26 -1.04
CA LEU A 115 13.62 -24.83 -1.23
C LEU A 115 12.71 -25.98 -1.64
N ARG A 116 13.19 -26.90 -2.49
CA ARG A 116 12.45 -28.11 -2.88
C ARG A 116 12.18 -29.01 -1.67
N GLU A 117 13.17 -29.21 -0.80
CA GLU A 117 12.99 -29.97 0.45
C GLU A 117 11.89 -29.36 1.32
N ILE A 118 11.93 -28.04 1.52
CA ILE A 118 10.96 -27.33 2.36
C ILE A 118 9.56 -27.44 1.75
N VAL A 119 9.40 -27.19 0.45
CA VAL A 119 8.10 -27.23 -0.24
C VAL A 119 7.50 -28.63 -0.26
N ALA A 120 8.33 -29.68 -0.32
CA ALA A 120 7.89 -31.06 -0.18
C ALA A 120 7.51 -31.44 1.26
N GLY A 121 8.01 -30.70 2.25
CA GLY A 121 7.81 -30.93 3.67
C GLY A 121 6.35 -30.85 4.12
N GLU A 122 6.01 -31.59 5.16
CA GLU A 122 4.65 -31.69 5.70
C GLU A 122 4.10 -30.33 6.13
N ARG A 123 4.92 -29.54 6.81
CA ARG A 123 4.53 -28.21 7.30
C ARG A 123 4.15 -27.27 6.16
N PHE A 124 4.91 -27.28 5.06
CA PHE A 124 4.59 -26.46 3.91
C PHE A 124 3.29 -26.92 3.25
N ARG A 125 3.11 -28.24 3.07
CA ARG A 125 1.91 -28.81 2.45
C ARG A 125 0.62 -28.53 3.24
N THR A 126 0.70 -28.51 4.58
CA THR A 126 -0.46 -28.36 5.47
C THR A 126 -0.73 -26.92 5.88
N GLU A 127 0.31 -26.12 6.14
CA GLU A 127 0.13 -24.74 6.62
C GLU A 127 0.29 -23.70 5.52
N ALA A 128 1.32 -23.82 4.67
CA ALA A 128 1.71 -22.78 3.73
C ALA A 128 0.91 -22.83 2.42
N ARG A 129 0.81 -24.01 1.82
CA ARG A 129 0.16 -24.21 0.52
C ARG A 129 -1.32 -23.78 0.48
N PRO A 130 -2.17 -24.08 1.47
CA PRO A 130 -3.56 -23.63 1.46
C PRO A 130 -3.74 -22.17 1.87
N ALA A 131 -2.73 -21.54 2.47
CA ALA A 131 -2.81 -20.16 2.95
C ALA A 131 -2.55 -19.14 1.82
N SER A 132 -2.55 -17.85 2.16
CA SER A 132 -2.23 -16.77 1.24
C SER A 132 -0.75 -16.80 0.79
N PRO A 133 -0.38 -16.22 -0.38
CA PRO A 133 1.01 -16.21 -0.84
C PRO A 133 2.00 -15.63 0.17
N TRP A 134 1.64 -14.54 0.85
CA TRP A 134 2.51 -13.94 1.87
C TRP A 134 2.62 -14.81 3.12
N PHE A 135 1.55 -15.48 3.53
CA PHE A 135 1.61 -16.42 4.66
C PHE A 135 2.53 -17.61 4.33
N ALA A 136 2.43 -18.15 3.11
CA ALA A 136 3.29 -19.22 2.64
C ALA A 136 4.77 -18.80 2.64
N LEU A 137 5.06 -17.55 2.26
CA LEU A 137 6.40 -16.99 2.33
C LEU A 137 6.91 -16.87 3.78
N GLY A 138 6.03 -16.53 4.72
CA GLY A 138 6.36 -16.52 6.14
C GLY A 138 6.88 -17.87 6.62
N ILE A 139 6.13 -18.94 6.37
CA ILE A 139 6.53 -20.32 6.71
C ILE A 139 7.87 -20.68 6.05
N LEU A 140 8.03 -20.34 4.78
CA LEU A 140 9.27 -20.61 4.05
C LEU A 140 10.48 -19.90 4.68
N ARG A 141 10.32 -18.63 5.06
CA ARG A 141 11.39 -17.85 5.73
C ARG A 141 11.73 -18.41 7.10
N GLU A 142 10.77 -18.96 7.84
CA GLU A 142 11.06 -19.68 9.10
C GLU A 142 11.93 -20.92 8.87
N GLU A 143 11.59 -21.74 7.88
CA GLU A 143 12.33 -22.97 7.53
C GLU A 143 13.73 -22.70 6.97
N LEU A 144 13.90 -21.53 6.34
CA LEU A 144 15.18 -20.98 5.91
C LEU A 144 15.95 -20.28 7.04
N ARG A 145 15.35 -20.14 8.23
CA ARG A 145 15.91 -19.41 9.38
C ARG A 145 16.35 -17.99 9.03
N ALA A 146 15.51 -17.29 8.28
CA ALA A 146 15.72 -15.89 7.96
C ALA A 146 15.75 -15.01 9.23
N ASP A 147 16.17 -13.77 9.06
CA ASP A 147 16.17 -12.78 10.14
C ASP A 147 14.78 -12.64 10.79
N PRO A 148 14.66 -12.67 12.15
CA PRO A 148 13.37 -12.59 12.83
C PRO A 148 12.52 -11.37 12.47
N PHE A 149 13.15 -10.21 12.26
CA PHE A 149 12.44 -9.00 11.87
C PHE A 149 11.83 -9.14 10.48
N GLU A 150 12.58 -9.70 9.53
CA GLU A 150 12.09 -9.99 8.18
C GLU A 150 10.98 -11.04 8.15
N ILE A 151 11.01 -12.04 9.04
CA ILE A 151 9.90 -12.99 9.19
C ILE A 151 8.66 -12.25 9.72
N GLY A 152 8.82 -11.42 10.76
CA GLY A 152 7.72 -10.62 11.32
C GLY A 152 7.05 -9.71 10.28
N ARG A 153 7.86 -9.02 9.46
CA ARG A 153 7.36 -8.19 8.34
C ARG A 153 6.61 -8.99 7.29
N THR A 154 7.03 -10.22 7.03
CA THR A 154 6.36 -11.10 6.05
C THR A 154 4.97 -11.48 6.51
N TYR A 155 4.82 -11.85 7.78
CA TYR A 155 3.50 -12.14 8.34
C TYR A 155 2.66 -10.88 8.53
N LEU A 156 3.26 -9.71 8.76
CA LEU A 156 2.54 -8.45 8.72
C LEU A 156 1.92 -8.21 7.33
N HIS A 157 2.69 -8.42 6.25
CA HIS A 157 2.14 -8.38 4.89
C HIS A 157 1.05 -9.43 4.67
N ALA A 158 1.22 -10.65 5.19
CA ALA A 158 0.17 -11.66 5.14
C ALA A 158 -1.11 -11.21 5.86
N SER A 159 -0.99 -10.50 6.98
CA SER A 159 -2.14 -9.92 7.67
C SER A 159 -2.84 -8.86 6.81
N TRP A 160 -2.08 -8.06 6.04
CA TRP A 160 -2.65 -7.07 5.13
C TRP A 160 -3.40 -7.68 3.94
N GLU A 161 -2.94 -8.84 3.46
CA GLU A 161 -3.58 -9.61 2.39
C GLU A 161 -4.90 -10.24 2.88
N ALA A 162 -4.94 -10.66 4.14
CA ALA A 162 -6.09 -11.29 4.76
C ALA A 162 -7.07 -10.31 5.45
N GLU A 163 -6.93 -8.99 5.30
CA GLU A 163 -7.82 -8.03 5.98
C GLU A 163 -9.30 -8.18 5.57
N ASP A 164 -9.56 -8.58 4.33
CA ASP A 164 -10.91 -8.77 3.79
C ASP A 164 -11.45 -10.21 3.98
N GLU A 165 -10.60 -11.16 4.41
CA GLU A 165 -10.93 -12.57 4.62
C GLU A 165 -11.04 -12.88 6.12
N GLN A 166 -12.27 -13.10 6.60
CA GLN A 166 -12.57 -13.33 8.01
C GLN A 166 -11.89 -14.61 8.53
N GLY A 167 -10.90 -14.46 9.40
CA GLY A 167 -10.22 -15.55 10.12
C GLY A 167 -8.72 -15.62 9.87
N ASP A 168 -8.26 -15.26 8.68
CA ASP A 168 -6.84 -15.37 8.31
C ASP A 168 -6.00 -14.18 8.80
N TYR A 169 -6.63 -13.01 9.01
CA TYR A 169 -5.98 -11.86 9.63
C TYR A 169 -5.35 -12.20 10.99
N ALA A 170 -6.15 -12.76 11.90
CA ALA A 170 -5.72 -13.02 13.28
C ALA A 170 -4.53 -13.97 13.32
N ARG A 171 -4.59 -15.06 12.53
CA ARG A 171 -3.51 -16.04 12.40
C ARG A 171 -2.21 -15.41 11.92
N ALA A 172 -2.27 -14.57 10.88
CA ALA A 172 -1.09 -13.88 10.37
C ALA A 172 -0.56 -12.83 11.37
N ALA A 173 -1.44 -12.06 12.00
CA ALA A 173 -1.07 -11.05 12.99
C ALA A 173 -0.43 -11.65 14.24
N GLU A 174 -0.89 -12.81 14.73
CA GLU A 174 -0.29 -13.53 15.85
C GLU A 174 1.13 -14.05 15.52
N ARG A 175 1.31 -14.60 14.31
CA ARG A 175 2.65 -15.01 13.83
C ARG A 175 3.57 -13.79 13.71
N ALA A 176 3.10 -12.69 13.15
CA ALA A 176 3.86 -11.45 13.06
C ALA A 176 4.28 -10.94 14.45
N LEU A 177 3.35 -10.92 15.41
CA LEU A 177 3.61 -10.49 16.78
C LEU A 177 4.68 -11.35 17.45
N THR A 178 4.59 -12.67 17.30
CA THR A 178 5.57 -13.63 17.83
C THR A 178 6.98 -13.34 17.31
N TRP A 179 7.11 -13.11 16.00
CA TRP A 179 8.40 -12.84 15.38
C TRP A 179 8.94 -11.44 15.67
N PHE A 180 8.07 -10.44 15.81
CA PHE A 180 8.48 -9.11 16.27
C PHE A 180 8.93 -9.11 17.74
N ASP A 181 8.33 -9.92 18.62
CA ASP A 181 8.80 -10.08 20.00
C ASP A 181 10.20 -10.68 20.05
N ARG A 182 10.44 -11.70 19.21
CA ARG A 182 11.78 -12.28 19.04
C ARG A 182 12.76 -11.25 18.49
N ALA A 183 12.41 -10.53 17.42
CA ALA A 183 13.26 -9.50 16.84
C ALA A 183 13.60 -8.39 17.86
N ALA A 184 12.61 -7.90 18.61
CA ALA A 184 12.85 -6.88 19.64
C ALA A 184 13.79 -7.36 20.75
N THR A 185 13.78 -8.67 21.05
CA THR A 185 14.69 -9.28 22.02
C THR A 185 16.09 -9.43 21.45
N ASP A 186 16.21 -10.04 20.26
CA ASP A 186 17.49 -10.35 19.62
C ASP A 186 18.27 -9.07 19.24
N LEU A 187 17.56 -7.99 18.90
CA LEU A 187 18.12 -6.72 18.43
C LEU A 187 18.31 -5.67 19.52
N ARG A 188 17.91 -5.94 20.77
CA ARG A 188 17.89 -4.94 21.86
C ARG A 188 19.23 -4.23 22.04
N ASP A 189 20.30 -4.99 21.98
CA ASP A 189 21.66 -4.52 22.28
C ASP A 189 22.49 -4.26 21.00
N GLN A 190 21.86 -4.34 19.82
CA GLN A 190 22.47 -4.13 18.49
C GLN A 190 22.24 -2.68 18.05
N THR A 191 23.24 -1.81 18.26
CA THR A 191 23.12 -0.36 18.01
C THR A 191 22.83 -0.05 16.54
N GLU A 192 23.46 -0.78 15.63
CA GLU A 192 23.31 -0.69 14.18
C GLU A 192 21.92 -1.11 13.68
N ARG A 193 21.19 -1.90 14.48
CA ARG A 193 19.80 -2.32 14.21
C ARG A 193 18.78 -1.74 15.19
N ARG A 194 19.15 -0.63 15.87
CA ARG A 194 18.25 0.07 16.80
C ARG A 194 16.91 0.42 16.17
N THR A 195 16.91 0.87 14.91
CA THR A 195 15.68 1.21 14.18
C THR A 195 14.76 0.01 14.02
N ASP A 196 15.28 -1.15 13.61
CA ASP A 196 14.49 -2.39 13.47
C ASP A 196 13.95 -2.84 14.81
N CYS A 197 14.74 -2.74 15.88
CA CYS A 197 14.29 -3.02 17.24
C CYS A 197 13.12 -2.12 17.65
N LEU A 198 13.21 -0.81 17.41
CA LEU A 198 12.13 0.13 17.71
C LEU A 198 10.88 -0.14 16.88
N VAL A 199 11.03 -0.41 15.58
CA VAL A 199 9.91 -0.74 14.69
C VAL A 199 9.23 -2.04 15.11
N ALA A 200 10.00 -3.07 15.48
CA ALA A 200 9.46 -4.34 15.98
C ALA A 200 8.60 -4.13 17.25
N ARG A 201 9.11 -3.34 18.20
CA ARG A 201 8.38 -3.00 19.44
C ARG A 201 7.11 -2.21 19.15
N TYR A 202 7.20 -1.21 18.26
CA TYR A 202 6.07 -0.40 17.83
C TYR A 202 4.97 -1.22 17.15
N LEU A 203 5.36 -2.11 16.22
CA LEU A 203 4.42 -3.00 15.53
C LEU A 203 3.79 -4.01 16.49
N GLY A 204 4.52 -4.46 17.51
CA GLY A 204 3.97 -5.30 18.58
C GLY A 204 2.81 -4.63 19.33
N VAL A 205 2.86 -3.30 19.53
CA VAL A 205 1.74 -2.53 20.11
C VAL A 205 0.54 -2.53 19.17
N GLU A 206 0.76 -2.19 17.88
CA GLU A 206 -0.30 -2.12 16.89
C GLU A 206 -1.00 -3.47 16.69
N LEU A 207 -0.23 -4.55 16.59
CA LEU A 207 -0.78 -5.89 16.42
C LEU A 207 -1.63 -6.30 17.63
N CYS A 208 -1.17 -6.04 18.86
CA CYS A 208 -2.00 -6.29 20.05
C CYS A 208 -3.30 -5.48 20.02
N ARG A 209 -3.24 -4.20 19.64
CA ARG A 209 -4.43 -3.35 19.50
C ARG A 209 -5.42 -3.91 18.47
N ARG A 210 -4.93 -4.27 17.27
CA ARG A 210 -5.75 -4.82 16.18
C ARG A 210 -6.32 -6.20 16.50
N LEU A 211 -5.64 -6.99 17.32
CA LEU A 211 -6.13 -8.26 17.87
C LEU A 211 -7.10 -8.08 19.06
N GLY A 212 -7.43 -6.85 19.46
CA GLY A 212 -8.30 -6.56 20.60
C GLY A 212 -7.66 -6.79 21.98
N ARG A 213 -6.35 -7.06 22.02
CA ARG A 213 -5.55 -7.28 23.24
C ARG A 213 -5.08 -5.94 23.81
N PHE A 214 -6.03 -5.09 24.20
CA PHE A 214 -5.75 -3.70 24.58
C PHE A 214 -4.85 -3.57 25.82
N ASP A 215 -5.01 -4.44 26.81
CA ASP A 215 -4.19 -4.40 28.02
C ASP A 215 -2.72 -4.74 27.70
N ASP A 216 -2.49 -5.73 26.83
CA ASP A 216 -1.15 -6.06 26.33
C ASP A 216 -0.57 -4.92 25.50
N ALA A 217 -1.39 -4.29 24.64
CA ALA A 217 -0.98 -3.15 23.83
C ALA A 217 -0.54 -1.97 24.72
N GLN A 218 -1.31 -1.67 25.78
CA GLN A 218 -0.99 -0.62 26.74
C GLN A 218 0.32 -0.91 27.49
N GLN A 219 0.52 -2.14 27.97
CA GLN A 219 1.75 -2.54 28.65
C GLN A 219 2.98 -2.46 27.74
N ARG A 220 2.83 -2.83 26.47
CA ARG A 220 3.89 -2.73 25.46
C ARG A 220 4.21 -1.27 25.15
N LEU A 221 3.19 -0.44 24.97
CA LEU A 221 3.34 0.99 24.68
C LEU A 221 4.11 1.71 25.78
N ALA A 222 3.78 1.44 27.05
CA ALA A 222 4.44 2.05 28.21
C ALA A 222 5.95 1.75 28.30
N LYS A 223 6.43 0.70 27.62
CA LYS A 223 7.85 0.33 27.60
C LYS A 223 8.63 1.06 26.50
N ILE A 224 7.95 1.63 25.50
CA ILE A 224 8.60 2.33 24.39
C ILE A 224 8.89 3.77 24.82
N SER A 225 10.15 4.18 24.74
CA SER A 225 10.50 5.58 24.98
C SER A 225 9.88 6.46 23.91
N SER A 226 9.18 7.51 24.33
CA SER A 226 8.66 8.56 23.44
C SER A 226 9.72 9.63 23.11
N ALA A 227 10.96 9.45 23.58
CA ALA A 227 12.06 10.34 23.21
C ALA A 227 12.22 10.37 21.70
N HIS A 228 12.49 11.56 21.16
CA HIS A 228 12.70 11.73 19.73
C HIS A 228 13.87 10.85 19.28
N ASP A 229 13.60 9.99 18.28
CA ASP A 229 14.63 9.25 17.56
C ASP A 229 14.74 9.89 16.18
N GLU A 230 15.91 10.47 15.88
CA GLU A 230 16.14 11.15 14.60
C GLU A 230 15.94 10.21 13.40
N ALA A 231 16.15 8.90 13.58
CA ALA A 231 15.92 7.91 12.53
C ALA A 231 14.43 7.61 12.29
N LEU A 232 13.56 7.91 13.25
CA LEU A 232 12.12 7.66 13.20
C LEU A 232 11.32 8.91 13.61
N PRO A 233 11.36 10.00 12.82
CA PRO A 233 10.70 11.27 13.17
C PRO A 233 9.18 11.14 13.29
N TRP A 234 8.57 10.13 12.67
CA TRP A 234 7.14 9.84 12.75
C TRP A 234 6.71 9.14 14.05
N LEU A 235 7.64 8.50 14.77
CA LEU A 235 7.34 7.59 15.87
C LEU A 235 6.59 8.26 17.03
N PRO A 236 6.98 9.45 17.53
CA PRO A 236 6.25 10.08 18.65
C PRO A 236 4.77 10.34 18.32
N ARG A 237 4.46 10.76 17.08
CA ARG A 237 3.09 11.00 16.63
C ARG A 237 2.31 9.68 16.53
N ALA A 238 2.94 8.63 16.02
CA ALA A 238 2.32 7.31 15.89
C ALA A 238 2.03 6.67 17.27
N LEU A 239 2.96 6.77 18.23
CA LEU A 239 2.75 6.31 19.61
C LEU A 239 1.59 7.05 20.28
N ALA A 240 1.50 8.37 20.09
CA ALA A 240 0.38 9.15 20.61
C ALA A 240 -0.97 8.75 19.97
N ALA A 241 -0.99 8.40 18.69
CA ALA A 241 -2.17 7.90 18.00
C ALA A 241 -2.59 6.50 18.52
N GLN A 242 -1.63 5.59 18.69
CA GLN A 242 -1.87 4.29 19.31
C GLN A 242 -2.44 4.44 20.72
N ALA A 243 -1.87 5.32 21.56
CA ALA A 243 -2.36 5.58 22.91
C ALA A 243 -3.84 5.96 22.92
N ARG A 244 -4.26 6.87 22.03
CA ARG A 244 -5.67 7.29 21.92
C ARG A 244 -6.58 6.13 21.51
N ARG A 245 -6.19 5.34 20.51
CA ARG A 245 -7.01 4.21 20.03
C ARG A 245 -7.08 3.08 21.05
N ILE A 246 -5.98 2.79 21.76
CA ILE A 246 -5.95 1.80 22.85
C ILE A 246 -6.90 2.23 23.97
N SER A 247 -6.85 3.48 24.42
CA SER A 247 -7.77 4.01 25.43
C SER A 247 -9.24 3.97 25.00
N ALA A 248 -9.50 4.17 23.70
CA ALA A 248 -10.83 4.05 23.12
C ALA A 248 -11.28 2.59 22.87
N ARG A 249 -10.41 1.60 23.13
CA ARG A 249 -10.60 0.18 22.78
C ARG A 249 -10.98 -0.01 21.31
N ASP A 250 -10.36 0.77 20.44
CA ASP A 250 -10.57 0.72 19.00
C ASP A 250 -9.59 -0.27 18.36
N ALA A 251 -10.11 -1.38 17.84
CA ALA A 251 -9.35 -2.40 17.10
C ALA A 251 -9.41 -2.20 15.57
N ALA A 252 -10.13 -1.19 15.09
CA ALA A 252 -10.25 -0.96 13.66
C ALA A 252 -8.89 -0.62 13.04
N PRO A 253 -8.68 -0.99 11.75
CA PRO A 253 -7.62 -0.44 10.94
C PRO A 253 -7.54 1.08 11.06
N ASP A 254 -6.33 1.62 11.12
CA ASP A 254 -6.15 3.04 10.87
C ASP A 254 -6.43 3.31 9.39
N ASP A 255 -7.25 4.31 9.07
CA ASP A 255 -7.59 4.66 7.70
C ASP A 255 -6.69 5.78 7.15
N GLY A 256 -5.70 6.23 7.94
CA GLY A 256 -4.84 7.38 7.67
C GLY A 256 -5.55 8.73 7.59
N ARG A 257 -6.86 8.78 7.88
CA ARG A 257 -7.66 10.02 7.79
C ARG A 257 -7.81 10.73 9.13
N ALA A 258 -7.31 10.14 10.21
CA ALA A 258 -7.35 10.75 11.53
C ALA A 258 -6.55 12.06 11.55
N GLU A 259 -7.27 13.19 11.43
CA GLU A 259 -6.76 14.53 11.68
C GLU A 259 -6.11 14.57 13.08
N PRO A 260 -4.94 15.20 13.27
CA PRO A 260 -4.41 15.38 14.62
C PRO A 260 -5.43 16.17 15.45
N PRO A 261 -5.63 15.84 16.75
CA PRO A 261 -6.48 16.65 17.60
C PRO A 261 -5.95 18.08 17.59
N ARG A 262 -6.84 19.05 17.34
CA ARG A 262 -6.53 20.47 17.55
C ARG A 262 -6.14 20.63 19.02
N ALA A 263 -5.00 21.26 19.28
CA ALA A 263 -4.59 21.58 20.64
C ALA A 263 -5.74 22.33 21.34
N PRO A 264 -6.02 22.04 22.63
CA PRO A 264 -6.90 22.89 23.40
C PRO A 264 -6.33 24.32 23.36
N ARG A 265 -7.18 25.27 22.97
CA ARG A 265 -6.86 26.71 23.00
C ARG A 265 -6.72 27.18 24.43
#